data_AF-A0A4Y7XBW8-F1
#
_entry.id   AF-A0A4Y7XBW8-F1
#
_cell.length_a   1.000
_cell.length_b   1.000
_cell.length_c   1.000
_cell.angle_alpha   90.00
_cell.angle_beta   90.00
_cell.angle_gamma   90.00
#
_symmetry.space_group_name_H-M   'P 1'
#
loop_
_entity.id
_entity.type
_entity.pdbx_description
1 polymer ?
#
loop_
_entity_poly.entity_id
_entity_poly.type
_entity_poly.pdbx_seq_one_letter_code
_entity_poly.pdbx_strand_id
1 'polypeptide(L)'
;MRAEFAVGIYCPEAQKNLLYYYGMDFIENDGVINEVKMRYRLINPDELVVMGVRQYETQAKQVMLDAINNGEKVELKMFEFLNDCITHRNSEGKQDISRSSYLYTFQSWGQHLEKVHQQR
;
A
#
# COMPACT_ATOMS: atom_id res chain seq x y z
N MET A 1 -16.33 9.34 4.56
CA MET A 1 -14.93 9.47 4.12
C MET A 1 -14.16 8.28 4.69
N ARG A 2 -13.60 7.40 3.85
CA ARG A 2 -12.80 6.24 4.29
C ARG A 2 -11.33 6.67 4.24
N ALA A 3 -10.65 6.59 5.37
CA ALA A 3 -9.23 6.86 5.52
C ALA A 3 -8.55 5.56 5.96
N GLU A 4 -7.55 5.15 5.20
CA GLU A 4 -6.64 4.06 5.55
C GLU A 4 -5.23 4.65 5.52
N PHE A 5 -4.38 4.24 6.46
CA PHE A 5 -3.01 4.74 6.53
C PHE A 5 -2.07 3.71 7.14
N ALA A 6 -0.78 3.82 6.77
CA ALA A 6 0.29 3.05 7.38
C ALA A 6 1.15 3.97 8.25
N VAL A 7 1.54 3.52 9.44
CA VAL A 7 2.39 4.27 10.38
C VAL A 7 3.56 3.40 10.83
N GLY A 8 4.77 3.94 10.69
CA GLY A 8 5.97 3.37 11.28
C GLY A 8 6.12 3.85 12.72
N ILE A 9 6.28 2.93 13.67
CA ILE A 9 6.50 3.22 15.09
C ILE A 9 7.81 2.55 15.51
N TYR A 10 8.75 3.33 16.03
CA TYR A 10 9.97 2.78 16.62
C TYR A 10 9.64 2.05 17.93
N CYS A 11 9.96 0.76 18.01
CA CYS A 11 9.82 -0.05 19.22
C CYS A 11 11.19 -0.16 19.91
N PRO A 12 11.38 0.49 21.08
CA PRO A 12 12.67 0.49 21.78
C PRO A 12 13.08 -0.91 22.28
N GLU A 13 12.12 -1.70 22.76
CA GLU A 13 12.36 -3.06 23.27
C GLU A 13 12.86 -3.99 22.16
N ALA A 14 12.26 -3.90 20.97
CA ALA A 14 12.65 -4.69 19.81
C ALA A 14 13.78 -4.02 18.98
N GLN A 15 14.23 -2.83 19.36
CA GLN A 15 15.21 -2.00 18.65
C GLN A 15 14.96 -1.86 17.14
N LYS A 16 13.68 -1.80 16.73
CA LYS A 16 13.31 -1.75 15.30
C LYS A 16 12.05 -0.93 15.07
N ASN A 17 11.91 -0.42 13.85
CA ASN A 17 10.66 0.18 13.38
C ASN A 17 9.64 -0.92 13.06
N LEU A 18 8.44 -0.80 13.62
CA LEU A 18 7.29 -1.64 13.34
C LEU A 18 6.32 -0.87 12.45
N LEU A 19 5.80 -1.50 11.40
CA LEU A 19 4.85 -0.88 10.50
C LEU A 19 3.44 -1.36 10.83
N TYR A 20 2.53 -0.44 11.07
CA TYR A 20 1.13 -0.75 11.35
C TYR A 20 0.24 -0.24 10.22
N TYR A 21 -0.71 -1.07 9.82
CA TYR A 21 -1.81 -0.69 8.95
C TYR A 21 -3.03 -0.34 9.81
N TYR A 22 -3.64 0.81 9.58
CA TYR A 22 -4.89 1.26 10.19
C TYR A 22 -5.98 1.37 9.14
N GLY A 23 -7.14 0.79 9.43
CA GLY A 23 -8.32 0.83 8.57
C GLY A 23 -9.61 0.96 9.37
N MET A 24 -10.71 1.16 8.65
CA MET A 24 -12.06 1.22 9.21
C MET A 24 -12.88 0.04 8.70
N ASP A 25 -13.54 -0.66 9.61
CA ASP A 25 -14.60 -1.62 9.30
C ASP A 25 -15.95 -0.97 9.61
N PHE A 26 -16.86 -1.03 8.63
CA PHE A 26 -18.20 -0.50 8.74
C PHE A 26 -19.15 -1.66 9.00
N ILE A 27 -19.95 -1.54 10.06
CA ILE A 27 -21.03 -2.48 10.34
C ILE A 27 -22.31 -1.81 9.83
N GLU A 28 -22.79 -2.32 8.70
CA GLU A 28 -24.02 -1.86 8.05
C GLU A 28 -25.16 -2.82 8.42
N ASN A 29 -26.30 -2.29 8.86
CA ASN A 29 -27.57 -3.02 8.88
C ASN A 29 -28.58 -2.22 8.06
N ASP A 30 -29.34 -2.90 7.19
CA ASP A 30 -30.36 -2.31 6.33
C ASP A 30 -29.86 -1.12 5.48
N GLY A 31 -28.60 -1.17 5.03
CA GLY A 31 -27.98 -0.11 4.21
C GLY A 31 -27.61 1.15 4.99
N VAL A 32 -27.76 1.14 6.33
CA VAL A 32 -27.35 2.23 7.22
C VAL A 32 -26.08 1.81 7.96
N ILE A 33 -25.06 2.66 7.90
CA ILE A 33 -23.85 2.52 8.73
C ILE A 33 -24.26 2.74 10.19
N ASN A 34 -24.26 1.68 10.99
CA ASN A 34 -24.60 1.76 12.41
C ASN A 34 -23.37 1.94 13.29
N GLU A 35 -22.24 1.37 12.90
CA GLU A 35 -21.01 1.43 13.68
C GLU A 35 -19.77 1.50 12.76
N VAL A 36 -18.76 2.25 13.20
CA VAL A 36 -17.44 2.31 12.56
C VAL A 36 -16.42 1.85 13.59
N LYS A 37 -15.73 0.74 13.30
CA LYS A 37 -14.64 0.23 14.14
C LYS A 37 -13.30 0.51 13.48
N MET A 38 -12.40 1.13 14.24
CA MET A 38 -10.99 1.21 13.85
C MET A 38 -10.36 -0.16 14.07
N ARG A 39 -9.74 -0.69 13.01
CA ARG A 39 -8.86 -1.86 13.11
C ARG A 39 -7.44 -1.43 12.82
N TYR A 40 -6.53 -2.07 13.53
CA TYR A 40 -5.11 -1.96 13.25
C TYR A 40 -4.49 -3.34 13.28
N ARG A 41 -3.42 -3.51 12.51
CA ARG A 41 -2.59 -4.71 12.58
C ARG A 41 -1.15 -4.37 12.28
N LEU A 42 -0.24 -5.13 12.88
CA LEU A 42 1.16 -5.13 12.48
C LEU A 42 1.27 -5.68 11.06
N ILE A 43 2.11 -5.04 10.25
CA ILE A 43 2.56 -5.52 8.95
C ILE A 43 3.87 -6.26 9.20
N ASN A 44 3.91 -7.55 8.88
CA ASN A 44 5.13 -8.32 9.05
C ASN A 44 6.19 -7.89 8.02
N PRO A 45 7.50 -8.01 8.31
CA PRO A 45 8.56 -7.58 7.40
C PRO A 45 8.46 -8.17 5.99
N ASP A 46 7.99 -9.42 5.88
CA ASP A 46 7.90 -10.15 4.62
C ASP A 46 6.49 -10.06 4.00
N GLU A 47 5.64 -9.16 4.52
CA GLU A 47 4.26 -9.00 4.09
C GLU A 47 4.07 -7.79 3.18
N LEU A 48 3.50 -8.03 1.99
CA LEU A 48 2.99 -6.98 1.13
C LEU A 48 1.56 -6.62 1.50
N VAL A 49 1.31 -5.34 1.77
CA VAL A 49 -0.02 -4.80 2.09
C VAL A 49 -0.45 -3.78 1.04
N VAL A 50 -1.60 -4.02 0.41
CA VAL A 50 -2.23 -3.07 -0.51
C VAL A 50 -3.33 -2.30 0.24
N MET A 51 -3.18 -0.99 0.33
CA MET A 51 -4.20 -0.09 0.89
C MET A 51 -5.17 0.36 -0.22
N GLY A 52 -6.43 0.59 0.13
CA GLY A 52 -7.48 1.00 -0.79
C GLY A 52 -8.06 -0.19 -1.56
N VAL A 53 -7.65 -0.34 -2.83
CA VAL A 53 -8.28 -1.27 -3.77
C VAL A 53 -7.71 -2.69 -3.63
N ARG A 54 -8.05 -3.34 -2.51
CA ARG A 54 -7.51 -4.66 -2.08
C ARG A 54 -7.67 -5.81 -3.08
N GLN A 55 -8.54 -5.67 -4.08
CA GLN A 55 -8.70 -6.67 -5.14
C GLN A 55 -7.39 -6.96 -5.90
N TYR A 56 -6.44 -6.01 -5.88
CA TYR A 56 -5.13 -6.14 -6.50
C TYR A 56 -4.08 -6.86 -5.62
N GLU A 57 -4.39 -7.19 -4.36
CA GLU A 57 -3.41 -7.72 -3.40
C GLU A 57 -2.76 -9.02 -3.87
N THR A 58 -3.53 -9.97 -4.39
CA THR A 58 -3.00 -11.25 -4.90
C THR A 58 -2.06 -11.03 -6.09
N GLN A 59 -2.44 -10.17 -7.03
CA GLN A 59 -1.64 -9.86 -8.22
C GLN A 59 -0.35 -9.11 -7.83
N ALA A 60 -0.46 -8.17 -6.89
CA ALA A 60 0.67 -7.43 -6.34
C ALA A 60 1.69 -8.37 -5.68
N LYS A 61 1.22 -9.36 -4.91
CA LYS A 61 2.09 -10.40 -4.32
C LYS A 61 2.79 -11.23 -5.39
N GLN A 62 2.09 -11.60 -6.46
CA GLN A 62 2.69 -12.35 -7.55
C GLN A 62 3.79 -11.54 -8.25
N VAL A 63 3.52 -10.28 -8.60
CA VAL A 63 4.52 -9.38 -9.22
C VAL A 63 5.75 -9.22 -8.34
N MET A 64 5.56 -9.05 -7.02
CA MET A 64 6.66 -8.98 -6.07
C MET A 64 7.51 -10.26 -6.08
N LEU A 65 6.88 -11.43 -5.99
CA LEU A 65 7.57 -12.72 -5.98
C LEU A 65 8.31 -12.99 -7.30
N ASP A 66 7.70 -12.67 -8.43
CA ASP A 66 8.32 -12.82 -9.75
C ASP A 66 9.56 -11.92 -9.88
N ALA A 67 9.46 -10.66 -9.45
CA ALA A 67 10.59 -9.74 -9.46
C ALA A 67 11.76 -10.25 -8.59
N ILE A 68 11.48 -10.79 -7.40
CA ILE A 68 12.49 -11.40 -6.53
C ILE A 68 13.14 -12.60 -7.22
N ASN A 69 12.33 -13.52 -7.76
CA ASN A 69 12.82 -14.75 -8.40
C ASN A 69 13.66 -14.46 -9.65
N ASN A 70 13.35 -13.39 -10.38
CA ASN A 70 14.05 -12.98 -11.59
C ASN A 70 15.25 -12.05 -11.32
N GLY A 71 15.51 -11.68 -10.06
CA GLY A 71 16.57 -10.74 -9.70
C GLY A 71 16.33 -9.31 -10.20
N GLU A 72 15.07 -8.93 -10.40
CA GLU A 72 14.65 -7.60 -10.84
C GLU A 72 14.50 -6.66 -9.64
N LYS A 73 14.50 -5.35 -9.91
CA LYS A 73 14.23 -4.34 -8.88
C LYS A 73 12.75 -4.35 -8.51
N VAL A 74 12.42 -4.96 -7.37
CA VAL A 74 11.06 -5.11 -6.85
C VAL A 74 10.34 -3.76 -6.79
N GLU A 75 11.01 -2.70 -6.34
CA GLU A 75 10.42 -1.37 -6.22
C GLU A 75 9.96 -0.79 -7.56
N LEU A 76 10.69 -1.09 -8.65
CA LEU A 76 10.30 -0.65 -10.00
C LEU A 76 9.15 -1.47 -10.55
N LYS A 77 9.20 -2.80 -10.40
CA LYS A 77 8.12 -3.70 -10.85
C LYS A 77 6.80 -3.42 -10.14
N MET A 78 6.86 -3.17 -8.84
CA MET A 78 5.67 -2.78 -8.06
C MET A 78 5.15 -1.40 -8.48
N PHE A 79 6.03 -0.46 -8.82
CA PHE A 79 5.62 0.85 -9.34
C PHE A 79 4.96 0.76 -10.72
N GLU A 80 5.50 -0.06 -11.63
CA GLU A 80 4.90 -0.34 -12.94
C GLU A 80 3.51 -0.96 -12.76
N PHE A 81 3.39 -2.01 -11.95
CA PHE A 81 2.12 -2.67 -11.65
C PHE A 81 1.07 -1.71 -11.08
N LEU A 82 1.44 -0.80 -10.18
CA LEU A 82 0.54 0.22 -9.64
C LEU A 82 -0.02 1.11 -10.75
N ASN A 83 0.83 1.54 -11.69
CA ASN A 83 0.41 2.40 -12.80
C ASN A 83 -0.48 1.66 -13.81
N ASP A 84 -0.26 0.36 -14.00
CA ASP A 84 -1.16 -0.49 -14.78
C ASP A 84 -2.53 -0.61 -14.11
N CYS A 85 -2.57 -0.79 -12.79
CA CYS A 85 -3.82 -0.82 -12.03
C CYS A 85 -4.60 0.50 -12.17
N ILE A 86 -3.91 1.64 -12.06
CA ILE A 86 -4.49 2.97 -12.28
C ILE A 86 -5.10 3.07 -13.69
N THR A 87 -4.35 2.64 -14.70
CA THR A 87 -4.77 2.69 -16.11
C THR A 87 -6.00 1.82 -16.35
N HIS A 88 -6.00 0.59 -15.82
CA HIS A 88 -7.13 -0.32 -15.89
C HIS A 88 -8.38 0.27 -15.23
N ARG A 89 -8.28 0.77 -14.00
CA ARG A 89 -9.41 1.39 -13.27
C ARG A 89 -9.99 2.58 -14.02
N ASN A 90 -9.14 3.45 -14.56
CA ASN A 90 -9.57 4.59 -15.37
C ASN A 90 -10.28 4.14 -16.66
N SER A 91 -9.82 3.07 -17.30
CA SER A 91 -10.48 2.51 -18.49
C SER A 91 -11.87 1.94 -18.18
N GLU A 92 -12.09 1.46 -16.96
CA GLU A 92 -13.41 1.05 -16.45
C GLU A 92 -14.29 2.23 -16.01
N GLY A 93 -13.82 3.47 -16.16
CA GLY A 93 -14.51 4.68 -15.69
C GLY A 93 -14.48 4.88 -14.18
N LYS A 94 -13.64 4.15 -13.45
CA LYS A 94 -13.53 4.22 -11.99
C LYS A 94 -12.36 5.13 -11.58
N GLN A 95 -12.66 6.20 -10.86
CA GLN A 95 -11.69 7.24 -10.44
C GLN A 95 -11.27 7.14 -8.97
N ASP A 96 -11.26 5.94 -8.41
CA ASP A 96 -10.90 5.70 -7.01
C ASP A 96 -9.38 5.59 -6.77
N ILE A 97 -8.57 5.60 -7.84
CA ILE A 97 -7.11 5.70 -7.75
C ILE A 97 -6.65 6.90 -8.57
N SER A 98 -5.97 7.85 -7.93
CA SER A 98 -5.42 9.01 -8.63
C SER A 98 -4.32 8.60 -9.60
N ARG A 99 -4.26 9.26 -10.76
CA ARG A 99 -3.25 8.99 -11.80
C ARG A 99 -1.83 9.34 -11.35
N SER A 100 -1.68 10.33 -10.48
CA SER A 100 -0.37 10.73 -9.99
C SER A 100 0.18 9.67 -9.05
N SER A 101 1.24 9.00 -9.47
CA SER A 101 1.97 8.02 -8.68
C SER A 101 3.42 8.46 -8.48
N TYR A 102 3.98 8.09 -7.33
CA TYR A 102 5.32 8.46 -6.92
C TYR A 102 6.00 7.25 -6.29
N LEU A 103 7.23 6.98 -6.71
CA LEU A 103 8.11 6.03 -6.03
C LEU A 103 9.10 6.84 -5.19
N TYR A 104 9.18 6.52 -3.91
CA TYR A 104 10.17 7.09 -3.01
C TYR A 104 11.05 5.99 -2.44
N THR A 105 12.31 6.32 -2.17
CA THR A 105 13.23 5.47 -1.40
C THR A 105 13.75 6.24 -0.20
N PHE A 106 14.12 5.52 0.85
CA PHE A 106 14.81 6.12 1.99
C PHE A 106 16.30 6.19 1.69
N GLN A 107 16.85 7.40 1.62
CA GLN A 107 18.29 7.63 1.64
C GLN A 107 18.75 7.64 3.10
N SER A 108 19.75 6.82 3.43
CA SER A 108 20.47 6.78 4.73
C SER A 108 19.59 6.70 6.00
N TRP A 109 19.59 5.55 6.68
CA TRP A 109 18.99 5.34 8.01
C TRP A 109 17.56 5.87 8.20
N GLY A 110 16.77 5.97 7.13
CA GLY A 110 15.36 6.36 7.19
C GLY A 110 15.08 7.86 7.44
N GLN A 111 16.08 8.73 7.32
CA GLN A 111 15.92 10.16 7.66
C GLN A 111 15.38 11.02 6.52
N HIS A 112 15.61 10.62 5.26
CA HIS A 112 15.19 11.38 4.09
C HIS A 112 14.49 10.49 3.06
N LEU A 113 13.29 10.88 2.64
CA LEU A 113 12.61 10.30 1.48
C LEU A 113 13.08 11.00 0.22
N GLU A 114 13.73 10.27 -0.67
CA GLU A 114 14.05 10.77 -2.01
C GLU A 114 13.05 10.22 -3.01
N LYS A 115 12.58 11.08 -3.90
CA LYS A 115 11.69 10.69 -4.97
C LYS A 115 12.49 10.09 -6.11
N VAL A 116 12.22 8.82 -6.41
CA VAL A 116 12.92 8.06 -7.43
C VAL A 116 12.19 8.15 -8.76
N HIS A 117 10.88 7.97 -8.80
CA HIS A 117 10.08 8.06 -10.05
C HIS A 117 8.80 8.89 -9.85
N GLN A 118 8.29 9.48 -10.94
CA GLN A 118 6.98 10.12 -11.01
C GLN A 118 6.26 9.71 -12.29
N GLN A 119 4.97 9.39 -12.18
CA GLN A 119 4.08 9.35 -13.33
C GLN A 119 2.93 10.33 -13.09
N ARG A 120 2.61 11.14 -14.11
CA ARG A 120 1.55 12.15 -14.07
C ARG A 120 0.33 11.70 -14.86
#